data_AF-A0A7W9W471-F1
#
_entry.id   AF-A0A7W9W471-F1
#
_cell.length_a   1.000
_cell.length_b   1.000
_cell.length_c   1.000
_cell.angle_alpha   90.00
_cell.angle_beta   90.00
_cell.angle_gamma   90.00
#
_symmetry.space_group_name_H-M   'P 1'
#
loop_
_entity.id
_entity.type
_entity.pdbx_description
1 polymer ?
#
loop_
_entity_poly.entity_id
_entity_poly.type
_entity_poly.pdbx_seq_one_letter_code
_entity_poly.pdbx_strand_id
1 'polypeptide(L)'
;MKRPQDIQRTAREIVLPDGRRVSTLYKDDFPGGEGPVLLTARSVWWGTRDMVFRADLATGKREVYLPWAGGKGIVQALEQTGDAVQVRTDSRAAKIRPESTTFDGYVRLRLGDDQLIPPPGVCQKLARTVEEWLGVPYLYGGDTKSGCDCSGFVGAMLRVAGKSVPRTSGAIAQAGKPVLGELRFGDVVCTPGHVALYLGSGWQAEAPQMGDVVKKTTIWHRASATARRFLGT
;
A
#
# COMPACT_ATOMS: atom_id res chain seq x y z
N MET A 1 4.29 -3.84 32.70
CA MET A 1 3.76 -4.05 31.33
C MET A 1 2.97 -5.36 31.38
N LYS A 2 1.64 -5.34 31.16
CA LYS A 2 0.82 -6.57 31.20
C LYS A 2 1.24 -7.52 30.07
N ARG A 3 1.13 -8.83 30.30
CA ARG A 3 1.67 -9.89 29.43
C ARG A 3 0.83 -9.98 28.12
N PRO A 4 1.41 -10.40 26.98
CA PRO A 4 0.68 -10.51 25.69
C PRO A 4 -0.65 -11.30 25.75
N GLN A 5 -0.77 -12.21 26.71
CA GLN A 5 -1.94 -13.04 27.01
C GLN A 5 -3.22 -12.28 27.42
N ASP A 6 -3.14 -10.99 27.78
CA ASP A 6 -4.33 -10.18 28.11
C ASP A 6 -4.91 -9.42 26.90
N ILE A 7 -4.25 -9.44 25.74
CA ILE A 7 -4.70 -8.75 24.53
C ILE A 7 -5.63 -9.69 23.75
N GLN A 8 -6.88 -9.27 23.57
CA GLN A 8 -7.85 -10.02 22.78
C GLN A 8 -8.01 -9.39 21.40
N ARG A 9 -7.89 -10.21 20.36
CA ARG A 9 -8.22 -9.81 19.00
C ARG A 9 -9.56 -10.43 18.60
N THR A 10 -10.45 -9.58 18.13
CA THR A 10 -11.70 -9.99 17.49
C THR A 10 -11.57 -9.82 15.98
N ALA A 11 -12.59 -10.24 15.22
CA ALA A 11 -12.62 -10.07 13.77
C ALA A 11 -12.51 -8.61 13.28
N ARG A 12 -12.72 -7.61 14.14
CA ARG A 12 -12.73 -6.18 13.76
C ARG A 12 -11.92 -5.24 14.66
N GLU A 13 -11.47 -5.71 15.81
CA GLU A 13 -10.85 -4.88 16.84
C GLU A 13 -9.83 -5.65 17.66
N ILE A 14 -8.78 -4.96 18.08
CA ILE A 14 -7.89 -5.38 19.15
C ILE A 14 -8.34 -4.66 20.43
N VAL A 15 -8.70 -5.43 21.45
CA VAL A 15 -9.07 -4.94 22.77
C VAL A 15 -7.82 -4.91 23.65
N LEU A 16 -7.47 -3.73 24.12
CA LEU A 16 -6.30 -3.51 24.97
C LEU A 16 -6.61 -3.87 26.44
N PRO A 17 -5.60 -4.13 27.28
CA PRO A 17 -5.81 -4.50 28.69
C PRO A 17 -6.46 -3.42 29.57
N ASP A 18 -6.61 -2.20 29.06
CA ASP A 18 -7.31 -1.06 29.69
C ASP A 18 -8.73 -0.85 29.14
N GLY A 19 -9.21 -1.75 28.28
CA GLY A 19 -10.55 -1.70 27.67
C GLY A 19 -10.64 -0.85 26.40
N ARG A 20 -9.59 -0.09 26.03
CA ARG A 20 -9.58 0.64 24.74
C ARG A 20 -9.63 -0.33 23.57
N ARG A 21 -10.32 0.08 22.50
CA ARG A 21 -10.46 -0.70 21.27
C ARG A 21 -9.70 -0.03 20.14
N VAL A 22 -8.83 -0.80 19.49
CA VAL A 22 -8.13 -0.39 18.28
C VAL A 22 -8.75 -1.14 17.11
N SER A 23 -9.43 -0.41 16.22
CA SER A 23 -10.05 -1.06 15.07
C SER A 23 -9.01 -1.61 14.10
N THR A 24 -9.21 -2.86 13.69
CA THR A 24 -8.38 -3.55 12.69
C THR A 24 -8.81 -3.26 11.26
N LEU A 25 -9.68 -2.25 10.99
CA LEU A 25 -10.21 -1.81 9.66
C LEU A 25 -9.37 -2.38 8.50
N TYR A 26 -9.84 -3.18 7.54
CA TYR A 26 -11.09 -3.26 6.79
C TYR A 26 -11.47 -4.74 6.57
N LYS A 27 -12.64 -5.20 7.03
CA LYS A 27 -13.04 -6.62 6.88
C LYS A 27 -13.24 -7.04 5.41
N ASP A 28 -13.54 -6.08 4.54
CA ASP A 28 -13.88 -6.39 3.14
C ASP A 28 -12.68 -6.25 2.18
N ASP A 29 -11.54 -5.73 2.64
CA ASP A 29 -10.36 -5.46 1.79
C ASP A 29 -9.11 -6.28 2.14
N PHE A 30 -8.99 -6.89 3.34
CA PHE A 30 -7.75 -7.59 3.71
C PHE A 30 -7.87 -9.12 3.63
N PRO A 31 -7.10 -9.79 2.76
CA PRO A 31 -7.01 -11.25 2.74
C PRO A 31 -6.12 -11.71 3.91
N GLY A 32 -6.66 -12.05 5.08
CA GLY A 32 -5.79 -12.63 6.11
C GLY A 32 -6.44 -12.94 7.46
N GLY A 33 -6.18 -14.15 7.95
CA GLY A 33 -6.61 -14.67 9.24
C GLY A 33 -5.82 -14.13 10.44
N GLU A 34 -5.95 -14.84 11.57
CA GLU A 34 -5.34 -14.47 12.85
C GLU A 34 -3.81 -14.61 12.81
N GLY A 35 -3.11 -13.69 13.47
CA GLY A 35 -1.65 -13.63 13.55
C GLY A 35 -1.21 -12.99 14.87
N PRO A 36 0.11 -12.96 15.17
CA PRO A 36 0.63 -12.49 16.45
C PRO A 36 0.24 -11.02 16.71
N VAL A 37 0.06 -10.67 17.98
CA VAL A 37 -0.24 -9.31 18.42
C VAL A 37 0.78 -8.89 19.48
N LEU A 38 1.28 -7.66 19.37
CA LEU A 38 2.25 -7.08 20.30
C LEU A 38 1.79 -5.68 20.74
N LEU A 39 1.61 -5.49 22.03
CA LEU A 39 1.40 -4.18 22.64
C LEU A 39 2.73 -3.63 23.16
N THR A 40 3.08 -2.43 22.71
CA THR A 40 4.21 -1.65 23.25
C THR A 40 3.68 -0.45 24.05
N ALA A 41 4.58 0.36 24.63
CA ALA A 41 4.18 1.58 25.33
C ALA A 41 3.51 2.63 24.42
N ARG A 42 3.80 2.64 23.10
CA ARG A 42 3.34 3.67 22.16
C ARG A 42 2.46 3.15 21.03
N SER A 43 2.48 1.86 20.76
CA SER A 43 1.78 1.30 19.61
C SER A 43 1.31 -0.12 19.87
N VAL A 44 0.26 -0.51 19.16
CA VAL A 44 -0.12 -1.91 18.99
C VAL A 44 0.30 -2.37 17.59
N TRP A 45 0.84 -3.58 17.52
CA TRP A 45 1.25 -4.23 16.28
C TRP A 45 0.50 -5.53 16.13
N TRP A 46 0.17 -5.91 14.90
CA TRP A 46 -0.39 -7.22 14.63
C TRP A 46 0.02 -7.74 13.26
N GLY A 47 0.24 -9.04 13.17
CA GLY A 47 0.43 -9.75 11.92
C GLY A 47 -0.90 -10.21 11.33
N THR A 48 -0.94 -10.31 10.00
CA THR A 48 -1.83 -11.25 9.30
C THR A 48 -0.96 -12.35 8.68
N ARG A 49 -1.37 -12.97 7.56
CA ARG A 49 -0.55 -13.96 6.85
C ARG A 49 0.81 -13.36 6.49
N ASP A 50 0.84 -12.35 5.65
CA ASP A 50 2.06 -11.78 5.07
C ASP A 50 2.16 -10.26 5.24
N MET A 51 1.36 -9.68 6.14
CA MET A 51 1.40 -8.24 6.41
C MET A 51 1.62 -7.98 7.90
N VAL A 52 2.30 -6.88 8.19
CA VAL A 52 2.49 -6.38 9.56
C VAL A 52 1.84 -5.02 9.67
N PHE A 53 0.99 -4.86 10.66
CA PHE A 53 0.29 -3.61 10.91
C PHE A 53 0.78 -2.96 12.20
N ARG A 54 0.65 -1.64 12.24
CA ARG A 54 0.96 -0.81 13.40
C ARG A 54 -0.13 0.25 13.56
N ALA A 55 -0.60 0.44 14.78
CA ALA A 55 -1.38 1.60 15.17
C ALA A 55 -0.68 2.34 16.31
N ASP A 56 -0.46 3.63 16.13
CA ASP A 56 0.06 4.53 17.17
C ASP A 56 -1.07 4.88 18.15
N LEU A 57 -0.84 4.61 19.44
CA LEU A 57 -1.87 4.73 20.47
C LEU A 57 -2.14 6.17 20.89
N ALA A 58 -1.21 7.10 20.62
CA ALA A 58 -1.36 8.50 20.98
C ALA A 58 -2.06 9.29 19.86
N THR A 59 -1.72 9.01 18.62
CA THR A 59 -2.19 9.76 17.44
C THR A 59 -3.31 9.05 16.69
N GLY A 60 -3.52 7.75 16.90
CA GLY A 60 -4.47 6.94 16.15
C GLY A 60 -4.03 6.65 14.71
N LYS A 61 -2.85 7.12 14.29
CA LYS A 61 -2.28 6.86 12.95
C LYS A 61 -2.00 5.37 12.77
N ARG A 62 -2.25 4.89 11.55
CA ARG A 62 -2.15 3.47 11.20
C ARG A 62 -1.24 3.28 10.01
N GLU A 63 -0.48 2.20 10.03
CA GLU A 63 0.46 1.84 9.00
C GLU A 63 0.37 0.34 8.74
N VAL A 64 0.63 -0.05 7.50
CA VAL A 64 0.83 -1.44 7.11
C VAL A 64 2.15 -1.59 6.40
N TYR A 65 2.81 -2.69 6.66
CA TYR A 65 3.96 -3.16 5.91
C TYR A 65 3.52 -4.38 5.11
N LEU A 66 3.56 -4.25 3.80
CA LEU A 66 3.19 -5.31 2.85
C LEU A 66 4.42 -5.79 2.09
N PRO A 67 4.40 -7.04 1.60
CA PRO A 67 5.50 -7.57 0.81
C PRO A 67 5.67 -6.78 -0.50
N TRP A 68 6.92 -6.56 -0.89
CA TRP A 68 7.32 -5.68 -1.98
C TRP A 68 8.59 -6.18 -2.66
N ALA A 69 8.71 -5.99 -3.97
CA ALA A 69 9.91 -6.36 -4.74
C ALA A 69 10.39 -7.82 -4.51
N GLY A 70 9.45 -8.75 -4.40
CA GLY A 70 9.75 -10.17 -4.20
C GLY A 70 9.94 -10.59 -2.73
N GLY A 71 9.81 -9.66 -1.78
CA GLY A 71 9.63 -10.01 -0.37
C GLY A 71 8.40 -10.90 -0.22
N LYS A 72 8.55 -11.99 0.53
CA LYS A 72 7.50 -12.93 0.89
C LYS A 72 7.84 -13.49 2.27
N GLY A 73 6.84 -13.69 3.11
CA GLY A 73 7.02 -14.43 4.34
C GLY A 73 5.76 -14.41 5.18
N ILE A 74 5.45 -15.53 5.82
CA ILE A 74 4.33 -15.60 6.74
C ILE A 74 4.78 -15.05 8.09
N VAL A 75 4.09 -14.05 8.63
CA VAL A 75 4.41 -13.44 9.93
C VAL A 75 4.10 -14.45 11.05
N GLN A 76 5.14 -14.90 11.75
CA GLN A 76 5.07 -15.91 12.81
C GLN A 76 5.09 -15.29 14.21
N ALA A 77 5.89 -14.25 14.42
CA ALA A 77 6.03 -13.59 15.73
C ALA A 77 6.38 -12.11 15.62
N LEU A 78 5.97 -11.36 16.65
CA LEU A 78 6.28 -9.96 16.86
C LEU A 78 6.81 -9.78 18.29
N GLU A 79 8.01 -9.23 18.43
CA GLU A 79 8.67 -9.07 19.73
C GLU A 79 9.27 -7.67 19.87
N GLN A 80 9.13 -7.05 21.02
CA GLN A 80 9.79 -5.77 21.27
C GLN A 80 11.28 -6.00 21.59
N THR A 81 12.17 -5.25 20.92
CA THR A 81 13.61 -5.28 21.16
C THR A 81 14.13 -3.85 21.29
N GLY A 82 14.21 -3.35 22.53
CA GLY A 82 14.56 -1.95 22.81
C GLY A 82 13.52 -0.99 22.23
N ASP A 83 13.95 -0.12 21.33
CA ASP A 83 13.12 0.84 20.59
C ASP A 83 12.50 0.27 19.30
N ALA A 84 12.87 -0.95 18.92
CA ALA A 84 12.42 -1.62 17.71
C ALA A 84 11.41 -2.74 17.98
N VAL A 85 10.72 -3.16 16.92
CA VAL A 85 9.96 -4.42 16.89
C VAL A 85 10.66 -5.40 15.94
N GLN A 86 10.99 -6.57 16.45
CA GLN A 86 11.45 -7.69 15.64
C GLN A 86 10.24 -8.43 15.06
N VAL A 87 10.22 -8.54 13.74
CA VAL A 87 9.28 -9.36 12.98
C VAL A 87 9.98 -10.65 12.61
N ARG A 88 9.43 -11.79 13.01
CA ARG A 88 9.87 -13.10 12.54
C ARG A 88 8.87 -13.60 11.50
N THR A 89 9.38 -13.88 10.31
CA THR A 89 8.66 -14.60 9.27
C THR A 89 9.12 -16.06 9.23
N ASP A 90 8.42 -16.89 8.46
CA ASP A 90 8.82 -18.28 8.15
C ASP A 90 10.18 -18.38 7.44
N SER A 91 10.64 -17.32 6.77
CA SER A 91 11.92 -17.31 6.06
C SER A 91 13.07 -16.62 6.82
N ARG A 92 12.79 -15.58 7.61
CA ARG A 92 13.82 -14.76 8.29
C ARG A 92 13.24 -13.79 9.33
N ALA A 93 14.12 -13.17 10.11
CA ALA A 93 13.76 -12.13 11.08
C ALA A 93 14.32 -10.76 10.67
N ALA A 94 13.52 -9.70 10.85
CA ALA A 94 13.88 -8.32 10.54
C ALA A 94 13.46 -7.38 11.68
N LYS A 95 14.16 -6.25 11.84
CA LYS A 95 13.82 -5.22 12.82
C LYS A 95 13.14 -4.04 12.13
N ILE A 96 12.04 -3.57 12.72
CA ILE A 96 11.35 -2.34 12.34
C ILE A 96 11.57 -1.32 13.45
N ARG A 97 12.20 -0.20 13.10
CA ARG A 97 12.32 0.96 13.99
C ARG A 97 11.18 1.95 13.72
N PRO A 98 10.87 2.88 14.64
CA PRO A 98 9.78 3.83 14.47
C PRO A 98 9.78 4.61 13.15
N GLU A 99 10.97 4.91 12.62
CA GLU A 99 11.23 5.66 11.39
C GLU A 99 11.33 4.80 10.13
N SER A 100 11.38 3.47 10.27
CA SER A 100 11.56 2.54 9.14
C SER A 100 10.40 2.68 8.14
N THR A 101 10.73 2.95 6.88
CA THR A 101 9.75 2.98 5.77
C THR A 101 9.72 1.68 4.97
N THR A 102 10.61 0.75 5.30
CA THR A 102 10.76 -0.57 4.69
C THR A 102 11.43 -1.48 5.72
N PHE A 103 11.22 -2.77 5.59
CA PHE A 103 12.10 -3.78 6.16
C PHE A 103 12.10 -4.97 5.21
N ASP A 104 13.28 -5.49 4.86
CA ASP A 104 13.40 -6.84 4.32
C ASP A 104 12.48 -7.23 3.14
N GLY A 105 12.32 -6.33 2.17
CA GLY A 105 11.39 -6.55 1.05
C GLY A 105 9.93 -6.28 1.42
N TYR A 106 9.68 -5.45 2.42
CA TYR A 106 8.37 -4.91 2.74
C TYR A 106 8.39 -3.39 2.59
N VAL A 107 7.28 -2.81 2.15
CA VAL A 107 7.12 -1.36 2.05
C VAL A 107 6.11 -0.87 3.09
N ARG A 108 6.39 0.25 3.73
CA ARG A 108 5.44 0.93 4.62
C ARG A 108 4.44 1.74 3.81
N LEU A 109 3.17 1.57 4.12
CA LEU A 109 2.07 2.45 3.73
C LEU A 109 1.42 3.04 4.96
N ARG A 110 1.01 4.30 4.86
CA ARG A 110 0.08 4.91 5.82
C ARG A 110 -1.34 4.54 5.44
N LEU A 111 -2.20 4.35 6.43
CA LEU A 111 -3.61 4.04 6.26
C LEU A 111 -4.45 5.19 6.80
N GLY A 112 -5.56 5.50 6.12
CA GLY A 112 -6.55 6.47 6.58
C GLY A 112 -6.32 7.91 6.12
N ASP A 113 -5.30 8.16 5.29
CA ASP A 113 -5.17 9.44 4.58
C ASP A 113 -6.17 9.43 3.39
N ASP A 114 -6.96 10.50 3.23
CA ASP A 114 -8.02 10.61 2.22
C ASP A 114 -7.53 10.22 0.82
N GLN A 115 -8.23 9.26 0.23
CA GLN A 115 -7.76 8.41 -0.88
C GLN A 115 -7.59 9.11 -2.23
N LEU A 116 -7.77 10.42 -2.29
CA LEU A 116 -7.76 11.25 -3.50
C LEU A 116 -7.35 12.71 -3.20
N ILE A 117 -6.78 13.01 -2.03
CA ILE A 117 -6.25 14.34 -1.74
C ILE A 117 -4.72 14.26 -1.83
N PRO A 118 -4.12 14.71 -2.94
CA PRO A 118 -2.68 14.81 -3.01
C PRO A 118 -2.18 15.73 -1.88
N PRO A 119 -1.07 15.39 -1.20
CA PRO A 119 -0.48 16.28 -0.21
C PRO A 119 -0.25 17.69 -0.79
N PRO A 120 -0.27 18.75 0.04
CA PRO A 120 0.09 20.10 -0.41
C PRO A 120 1.39 20.09 -1.22
N GLY A 121 1.36 20.64 -2.44
CA GLY A 121 2.49 20.62 -3.38
C GLY A 121 2.48 19.48 -4.42
N VAL A 122 1.54 18.52 -4.35
CA VAL A 122 1.31 17.52 -5.40
C VAL A 122 0.17 17.99 -6.33
N CYS A 123 0.21 17.58 -7.60
CA CYS A 123 -0.71 18.02 -8.64
C CYS A 123 -2.18 17.70 -8.29
N GLN A 124 -2.90 18.66 -7.71
CA GLN A 124 -4.36 18.57 -7.41
C GLN A 124 -5.19 18.26 -8.66
N LYS A 125 -4.69 18.65 -9.84
CA LYS A 125 -5.32 18.32 -11.12
C LYS A 125 -5.29 16.81 -11.39
N LEU A 126 -4.25 16.11 -10.94
CA LEU A 126 -4.10 14.67 -11.15
C LEU A 126 -5.24 13.87 -10.50
N ALA A 127 -5.58 14.17 -9.24
CA ALA A 127 -6.68 13.50 -8.54
C ALA A 127 -8.03 13.68 -9.25
N ARG A 128 -8.38 14.93 -9.61
CA ARG A 128 -9.59 15.21 -10.38
C ARG A 128 -9.59 14.50 -11.73
N THR A 129 -8.46 14.48 -12.44
CA THR A 129 -8.39 13.76 -13.71
C THR A 129 -8.52 12.25 -13.52
N VAL A 130 -7.98 11.66 -12.44
CA VAL A 130 -8.25 10.24 -12.14
C VAL A 130 -9.74 9.99 -11.98
N GLU A 131 -10.45 10.83 -11.22
CA GLU A 131 -11.90 10.69 -11.01
C GLU A 131 -12.69 10.73 -12.32
N GLU A 132 -12.35 11.66 -13.22
CA GLU A 132 -13.00 11.77 -14.53
C GLU A 132 -12.73 10.58 -15.49
N TRP A 133 -11.71 9.78 -15.21
CA TRP A 133 -11.37 8.59 -16.00
C TRP A 133 -11.98 7.32 -15.42
N LEU A 134 -12.49 7.33 -14.19
CA LEU A 134 -13.21 6.19 -13.65
C LEU A 134 -14.41 5.85 -14.54
N GLY A 135 -14.58 4.56 -14.85
CA GLY A 135 -15.63 4.07 -15.75
C GLY A 135 -15.25 4.05 -17.23
N VAL A 136 -14.10 4.61 -17.64
CA VAL A 136 -13.61 4.49 -19.03
C VAL A 136 -13.41 3.01 -19.38
N PRO A 137 -14.00 2.49 -20.48
CA PRO A 137 -13.85 1.09 -20.86
C PRO A 137 -12.40 0.70 -21.15
N TYR A 138 -12.03 -0.54 -20.83
CA TYR A 138 -10.75 -1.06 -21.25
C TYR A 138 -10.70 -1.21 -22.78
N LEU A 139 -9.64 -0.70 -23.39
CA LEU A 139 -9.32 -0.88 -24.80
C LEU A 139 -7.82 -1.14 -24.96
N TYR A 140 -7.44 -2.32 -25.44
CA TYR A 140 -6.04 -2.65 -25.70
C TYR A 140 -5.43 -1.66 -26.70
N GLY A 141 -4.30 -1.05 -26.37
CA GLY A 141 -3.67 -0.03 -27.21
C GLY A 141 -4.30 1.37 -27.09
N GLY A 142 -5.45 1.50 -26.42
CA GLY A 142 -6.11 2.79 -26.19
C GLY A 142 -5.42 3.64 -25.13
N ASP A 143 -5.51 4.97 -25.24
CA ASP A 143 -4.94 5.93 -24.31
C ASP A 143 -5.79 7.22 -24.17
N THR A 144 -7.10 7.11 -24.44
CA THR A 144 -8.06 8.21 -24.36
C THR A 144 -9.30 7.82 -23.54
N LYS A 145 -10.22 8.76 -23.31
CA LYS A 145 -11.48 8.49 -22.59
C LYS A 145 -12.50 7.67 -23.38
N SER A 146 -12.31 7.44 -24.69
CA SER A 146 -13.14 6.47 -25.42
C SER A 146 -12.73 5.02 -25.15
N GLY A 147 -11.56 4.82 -24.54
CA GLY A 147 -11.07 3.53 -24.09
C GLY A 147 -9.56 3.55 -23.89
N CYS A 148 -9.09 2.83 -22.87
CA CYS A 148 -7.66 2.74 -22.58
C CYS A 148 -7.20 1.40 -22.00
N ASP A 149 -5.93 1.06 -22.20
CA ASP A 149 -5.26 -0.01 -21.46
C ASP A 149 -4.55 0.54 -20.21
N CYS A 150 -3.95 -0.35 -19.42
CA CYS A 150 -3.29 0.00 -18.17
C CYS A 150 -2.21 1.07 -18.34
N SER A 151 -1.35 0.91 -19.35
CA SER A 151 -0.28 1.85 -19.66
C SER A 151 -0.76 3.11 -20.36
N GLY A 152 -1.85 3.05 -21.15
CA GLY A 152 -2.51 4.21 -21.73
C GLY A 152 -3.13 5.11 -20.67
N PHE A 153 -3.82 4.52 -19.68
CA PHE A 153 -4.33 5.22 -18.52
C PHE A 153 -3.21 5.88 -17.71
N VAL A 154 -2.20 5.12 -17.27
CA VAL A 154 -1.06 5.66 -16.49
C VAL A 154 -0.31 6.75 -17.27
N GLY A 155 -0.09 6.54 -18.57
CA GLY A 155 0.53 7.53 -19.45
C GLY A 155 -0.26 8.83 -19.50
N ALA A 156 -1.59 8.77 -19.63
CA ALA A 156 -2.44 9.95 -19.60
C ALA A 156 -2.35 10.71 -18.27
N MET A 157 -2.36 9.99 -17.14
CA MET A 157 -2.20 10.57 -15.81
C MET A 157 -0.85 11.27 -15.63
N LEU A 158 0.24 10.64 -16.08
CA LEU A 158 1.57 11.25 -16.01
C LEU A 158 1.72 12.45 -16.95
N ARG A 159 1.06 12.46 -18.11
CA ARG A 159 1.00 13.65 -18.99
C ARG A 159 0.30 14.83 -18.33
N VAL A 160 -0.77 14.60 -17.56
CA VAL A 160 -1.44 15.67 -16.78
C VAL A 160 -0.47 16.30 -15.78
N ALA A 161 0.46 15.50 -15.24
CA ALA A 161 1.52 15.95 -14.36
C ALA A 161 2.78 16.44 -15.09
N GLY A 162 2.72 16.66 -16.41
CA GLY A 162 3.81 17.19 -17.23
C GLY A 162 4.95 16.20 -17.48
N LYS A 163 4.72 14.89 -17.33
CA LYS A 163 5.72 13.84 -17.55
C LYS A 163 5.42 13.05 -18.81
N SER A 164 6.43 12.92 -19.67
CA SER A 164 6.40 12.02 -20.82
C SER A 164 6.96 10.66 -20.41
N VAL A 165 6.28 9.58 -20.81
CA VAL A 165 6.68 8.21 -20.48
C VAL A 165 6.52 7.30 -21.70
N PRO A 166 7.25 6.18 -21.75
CA PRO A 166 7.05 5.14 -22.77
C PRO A 166 5.60 4.63 -22.80
N ARG A 167 5.17 4.10 -23.95
CA ARG A 167 3.79 3.65 -24.14
C ARG A 167 3.45 2.34 -23.42
N THR A 168 4.41 1.46 -23.17
CA THR A 168 4.14 0.10 -22.68
C THR A 168 4.38 -0.03 -21.18
N SER A 169 3.60 -0.89 -20.52
CA SER A 169 3.69 -1.17 -19.08
C SER A 169 5.11 -1.59 -18.67
N GLY A 170 5.75 -2.48 -19.44
CA GLY A 170 7.13 -2.93 -19.19
C GLY A 170 8.15 -1.80 -19.27
N ALA A 171 8.04 -0.90 -20.25
CA ALA A 171 8.97 0.23 -20.39
C ALA A 171 8.72 1.30 -19.31
N ILE A 172 7.46 1.57 -18.95
CA ILE A 172 7.12 2.42 -17.79
C ILE A 172 7.72 1.83 -16.51
N ALA A 173 7.64 0.52 -16.32
CA ALA A 173 8.18 -0.17 -15.15
C ALA A 173 9.72 -0.14 -15.08
N GLN A 174 10.41 0.26 -16.13
CA GLN A 174 11.86 0.49 -16.15
C GLN A 174 12.22 1.99 -16.11
N ALA A 175 11.25 2.87 -16.34
CA ALA A 175 11.41 4.31 -16.28
C ALA A 175 11.17 4.87 -14.86
N GLY A 176 11.60 6.11 -14.63
CA GLY A 176 11.44 6.78 -13.34
C GLY A 176 12.34 6.23 -12.23
N LYS A 177 12.26 6.82 -11.04
CA LYS A 177 13.09 6.43 -9.90
C LYS A 177 12.46 5.23 -9.17
N PRO A 178 13.19 4.13 -8.90
CA PRO A 178 12.67 3.03 -8.07
C PRO A 178 12.25 3.52 -6.67
N VAL A 179 11.10 3.06 -6.20
CA VAL A 179 10.61 3.32 -4.84
C VAL A 179 10.89 2.10 -3.96
N LEU A 180 11.82 2.25 -3.02
CA LEU A 180 12.28 1.21 -2.10
C LEU A 180 11.76 1.39 -0.67
N GLY A 181 11.13 2.53 -0.40
CA GLY A 181 10.54 2.88 0.89
C GLY A 181 9.11 3.34 0.68
N GLU A 182 8.69 4.38 1.38
CA GLU A 182 7.30 4.84 1.38
C GLU A 182 6.74 5.19 -0.01
N LEU A 183 5.60 4.55 -0.36
CA LEU A 183 4.79 4.90 -1.52
C LEU A 183 4.10 6.26 -1.31
N ARG A 184 3.96 7.01 -2.39
CA ARG A 184 3.34 8.34 -2.42
C ARG A 184 2.33 8.42 -3.54
N PHE A 185 1.30 9.26 -3.34
CA PHE A 185 0.34 9.58 -4.38
C PHE A 185 1.04 9.90 -5.70
N GLY A 186 0.61 9.24 -6.78
CA GLY A 186 1.18 9.39 -8.12
C GLY A 186 2.38 8.49 -8.43
N ASP A 187 2.88 7.70 -7.47
CA ASP A 187 3.79 6.60 -7.79
C ASP A 187 3.07 5.59 -8.69
N VAL A 188 3.80 4.99 -9.63
CA VAL A 188 3.27 3.94 -10.49
C VAL A 188 3.58 2.59 -9.87
N VAL A 189 2.55 1.82 -9.55
CA VAL A 189 2.65 0.42 -9.10
C VAL A 189 2.81 -0.46 -10.33
N CYS A 190 3.84 -1.30 -10.33
CA CYS A 190 4.21 -2.14 -11.45
C CYS A 190 4.18 -3.62 -11.04
N THR A 191 3.46 -4.43 -11.81
CA THR A 191 3.48 -5.90 -11.74
C THR A 191 3.81 -6.48 -13.13
N PRO A 192 4.22 -7.75 -13.27
CA PRO A 192 4.48 -8.34 -14.58
C PRO A 192 3.30 -8.13 -15.54
N GLY A 193 3.55 -7.44 -16.65
CA GLY A 193 2.54 -7.13 -17.67
C GLY A 193 1.60 -5.95 -17.38
N HIS A 194 1.65 -5.32 -16.19
CA HIS A 194 0.63 -4.35 -15.78
C HIS A 194 1.18 -3.16 -14.97
N VAL A 195 0.53 -2.01 -15.09
CA VAL A 195 0.84 -0.80 -14.32
C VAL A 195 -0.44 -0.13 -13.82
N ALA A 196 -0.35 0.51 -12.65
CA ALA A 196 -1.45 1.24 -12.01
C ALA A 196 -0.92 2.50 -11.33
N LEU A 197 -1.78 3.51 -11.12
CA LEU A 197 -1.42 4.75 -10.43
C LEU A 197 -1.78 4.64 -8.94
N TYR A 198 -0.80 4.79 -8.05
CA TYR A 198 -1.03 4.77 -6.60
C TYR A 198 -1.73 6.05 -6.13
N LEU A 199 -2.79 5.89 -5.35
CA LEU A 199 -3.63 6.97 -4.83
C LEU A 199 -3.40 7.25 -3.34
N GLY A 200 -2.50 6.52 -2.68
CA GLY A 200 -2.34 6.58 -1.23
C GLY A 200 -3.21 5.57 -0.49
N SER A 201 -2.91 5.34 0.78
CA SER A 201 -3.70 4.50 1.67
C SER A 201 -3.96 3.06 1.18
N GLY A 202 -3.08 2.53 0.33
CA GLY A 202 -3.22 1.20 -0.25
C GLY A 202 -4.12 1.11 -1.48
N TRP A 203 -4.62 2.25 -1.97
CA TRP A 203 -5.46 2.34 -3.15
C TRP A 203 -4.66 2.67 -4.40
N GLN A 204 -5.15 2.17 -5.52
CA GLN A 204 -4.65 2.48 -6.85
C GLN A 204 -5.83 2.68 -7.83
N ALA A 205 -5.60 3.42 -8.89
CA ALA A 205 -6.46 3.44 -10.07
C ALA A 205 -5.80 2.67 -11.22
N GLU A 206 -6.60 1.91 -11.95
CA GLU A 206 -6.11 1.09 -13.07
C GLU A 206 -7.19 0.83 -14.12
N ALA A 207 -6.77 0.58 -15.35
CA ALA A 207 -7.56 -0.12 -16.37
C ALA A 207 -7.13 -1.61 -16.37
N PRO A 208 -7.87 -2.52 -15.72
CA PRO A 208 -7.33 -3.83 -15.32
C PRO A 208 -7.22 -4.81 -16.49
N GLN A 209 -8.27 -4.96 -17.30
CA GLN A 209 -8.35 -5.94 -18.38
C GLN A 209 -9.55 -5.70 -19.30
N MET A 210 -9.57 -6.39 -20.45
CA MET A 210 -10.70 -6.36 -21.38
C MET A 210 -12.01 -6.79 -20.72
N GLY A 211 -13.11 -6.13 -21.07
CA GLY A 211 -14.44 -6.37 -20.48
C GLY A 211 -14.66 -5.67 -19.13
N ASP A 212 -13.69 -4.89 -18.67
CA ASP A 212 -13.75 -4.11 -17.43
C ASP A 212 -13.59 -2.61 -17.75
N VAL A 213 -13.62 -1.79 -16.70
CA VAL A 213 -13.45 -0.34 -16.78
C VAL A 213 -12.30 0.14 -15.89
N VAL A 214 -11.84 1.36 -16.13
CA VAL A 214 -10.97 2.07 -15.19
C VAL A 214 -11.67 2.15 -13.85
N LYS A 215 -11.03 1.65 -12.79
CA LYS A 215 -11.60 1.62 -11.45
C LYS A 215 -10.54 1.75 -10.37
N LYS A 216 -11.00 1.99 -9.14
CA LYS A 216 -10.17 1.92 -7.95
C LYS A 216 -10.11 0.49 -7.44
N THR A 217 -8.91 0.05 -7.09
CA THR A 217 -8.68 -1.23 -6.43
C THR A 217 -7.62 -1.07 -5.35
N THR A 218 -7.43 -2.13 -4.57
CA THR A 218 -6.40 -2.17 -3.54
C THR A 218 -5.14 -2.86 -4.03
N ILE A 219 -4.00 -2.50 -3.42
CA ILE A 219 -2.70 -3.10 -3.77
C ILE A 219 -2.41 -4.41 -3.01
N TRP A 220 -3.31 -4.83 -2.12
CA TRP A 220 -3.13 -5.97 -1.21
C TRP A 220 -2.84 -7.29 -1.92
N HIS A 221 -3.41 -7.48 -3.11
CA HIS A 221 -3.29 -8.71 -3.89
C HIS A 221 -2.15 -8.68 -4.92
N ARG A 222 -1.38 -7.59 -4.97
CA ARG A 222 -0.34 -7.39 -5.98
C ARG A 222 0.93 -8.13 -5.61
N ALA A 223 0.96 -9.43 -5.90
CA ALA A 223 2.16 -10.23 -5.76
C ALA A 223 3.32 -9.63 -6.59
N SER A 224 4.52 -9.60 -6.01
CA SER A 224 5.73 -9.10 -6.67
C SER A 224 5.64 -7.65 -7.19
N ALA A 225 4.80 -6.81 -6.57
CA ALA A 225 4.71 -5.40 -6.92
C ALA A 225 6.03 -4.66 -6.67
N THR A 226 6.34 -3.73 -7.57
CA THR A 226 7.36 -2.71 -7.40
C THR A 226 6.73 -1.34 -7.68
N ALA A 227 7.44 -0.24 -7.42
CA ALA A 227 6.94 1.08 -7.81
C ALA A 227 8.02 1.98 -8.41
N ARG A 228 7.56 2.90 -9.26
CA ARG A 228 8.35 3.94 -9.92
C ARG A 228 7.78 5.32 -9.61
N ARG A 229 8.67 6.25 -9.26
CA ARG A 229 8.33 7.64 -8.98
C ARG A 229 8.74 8.54 -10.14
N PHE A 230 7.78 9.32 -10.62
CA PHE A 230 7.95 10.30 -11.69
C PHE A 230 7.70 11.75 -11.24
N LEU A 231 7.00 11.93 -10.12
CA LEU A 231 6.60 13.23 -9.59
C LEU A 231 7.54 13.70 -8.47
N GLY A 232 7.78 15.01 -8.39
CA GLY A 232 8.67 15.60 -7.39
C GLY A 232 10.13 15.17 -7.49
N THR A 233 10.54 14.74 -8.68
CA THR A 233 11.92 14.38 -9.06
C THR A 233 12.56 15.49 -9.85
#